data_AF-A0A956V3U5-F1
#
_entry.id   AF-A0A956V3U5-F1
#
_cell.length_a   1.000
_cell.length_b   1.000
_cell.length_c   1.000
_cell.angle_alpha   90.00
_cell.angle_beta   90.00
_cell.angle_gamma   90.00
#
_symmetry.space_group_name_H-M   'P 1'
#
loop_
_entity.id
_entity.type
_entity.pdbx_description
1 polymer ?
#
loop_
_entity_poly.entity_id
_entity_poly.type
_entity_poly.pdbx_seq_one_letter_code
_entity_poly.pdbx_strand_id
1 'polypeptide(L)'
;MRKLILLMTLFGFAFAQDYSGTFVQQDDPSTVITLELQQEGYTGTLLNRGTDEFGIEASVQEGYLSGFLLSHSRSYGDMFFLAETTPEGFNLAVAPLDEQGNPIETAVETYVFIRQQSSGTSAETATKPLSSPVDVQQNPLATVSFAGSYKGQTFDLVLAEQDGQYSGTLFLNGQSLRLEATVSATTLAGSFFADGQAFPFEARLEGNSLRFISEGESYLLSKQSDTSSPVSSTTTESPAVPGQGVQTLSYGQRYQAGTDLLSPWTGVSFSVPQGHTAFFEPEYGVFLMTSLDGSSLLALEAASNARAEDLGYYAVEALAETLSPDDPRFQLVTAPSQSGDLITAQFYVAGTSLSAAAKQGSAGNAAVVIAYGAQAEQLIQTVANSFQFSRPQNEVAQWQKKLVGIHLYATRASSDITSTPSTLGSQASQGDYQYDFCSDGSFKHSYSDVAYYSVMDSTQNEAGYYMTASYKSGSEGSYQGTWTLISMLMGNPLLILESTEGGIFLHYIEETTEGALIDGRHFEVSSSQLCD
;
A
#
# COMPACT_ATOMS: atom_id res chain seq x y z
N MET A 1 10.81 -1.41 7.05
CA MET A 1 11.75 -0.50 7.73
C MET A 1 11.61 0.97 7.35
N ARG A 2 11.64 1.38 6.06
CA ARG A 2 11.49 2.80 5.65
C ARG A 2 10.18 3.50 6.08
N LYS A 3 9.16 2.75 6.50
CA LYS A 3 7.80 3.27 6.75
C LYS A 3 7.59 3.92 8.13
N LEU A 4 8.32 3.51 9.18
CA LEU A 4 8.20 4.16 10.51
C LEU A 4 8.82 5.57 10.55
N ILE A 5 9.74 5.87 9.62
CA ILE A 5 10.33 7.20 9.41
C ILE A 5 9.26 8.22 8.98
N LEU A 6 8.21 7.80 8.25
CA LEU A 6 7.17 8.71 7.77
C LEU A 6 6.25 9.22 8.90
N LEU A 7 6.06 8.42 9.96
CA LEU A 7 5.23 8.78 11.11
C LEU A 7 5.76 10.02 11.89
N MET A 8 7.06 10.33 11.78
CA MET A 8 7.65 11.56 12.33
C MET A 8 7.92 12.66 11.28
N THR A 9 7.82 12.36 9.99
CA THR A 9 8.11 13.30 8.88
C THR A 9 6.85 14.00 8.34
N LEU A 10 5.66 13.69 8.88
CA LEU A 10 4.37 14.32 8.55
C LEU A 10 4.26 15.84 8.88
N PHE A 11 5.39 16.52 9.14
CA PHE A 11 5.46 17.98 9.38
C PHE A 11 6.15 18.78 8.27
N GLY A 12 6.34 18.22 7.07
CA GLY A 12 6.79 19.03 5.94
C GLY A 12 6.71 18.34 4.59
N PHE A 13 5.60 18.54 3.86
CA PHE A 13 5.60 18.34 2.41
C PHE A 13 4.89 19.51 1.72
N ALA A 14 5.63 20.16 0.82
CA ALA A 14 5.15 21.14 -0.13
C ALA A 14 5.45 20.59 -1.54
N PHE A 15 4.42 20.56 -2.38
CA PHE A 15 4.41 20.38 -3.85
C PHE A 15 4.90 19.04 -4.43
N ALA A 16 4.02 18.04 -4.48
CA ALA A 16 4.00 17.10 -5.60
C ALA A 16 3.17 17.74 -6.73
N GLN A 17 3.76 17.95 -7.92
CA GLN A 17 2.97 18.30 -9.11
C GLN A 17 2.33 17.03 -9.67
N ASP A 18 1.06 17.11 -10.09
CA ASP A 18 0.37 15.99 -10.75
C ASP A 18 1.04 15.69 -12.11
N TYR A 19 1.83 14.63 -12.15
CA TYR A 19 2.49 14.14 -13.36
C TYR A 19 1.53 13.41 -14.31
N SER A 20 0.32 13.07 -13.86
CA SER A 20 -0.71 12.44 -14.69
C SER A 20 -1.27 13.44 -15.72
N GLY A 21 -1.41 12.99 -16.97
CA GLY A 21 -1.94 13.80 -18.05
C GLY A 21 -1.75 13.21 -19.45
N THR A 22 -2.41 13.83 -20.43
CA THR A 22 -2.18 13.54 -21.85
C THR A 22 -1.18 14.54 -22.41
N PHE A 23 -0.15 14.04 -23.07
CA PHE A 23 0.90 14.82 -23.69
C PHE A 23 0.97 14.49 -25.19
N VAL A 24 1.32 15.48 -26.00
CA VAL A 24 1.51 15.31 -27.44
C VAL A 24 2.95 15.61 -27.79
N GLN A 25 3.53 14.85 -28.70
CA GLN A 25 4.89 15.13 -29.18
C GLN A 25 4.88 16.45 -29.95
N GLN A 26 5.82 17.34 -29.64
CA GLN A 26 5.88 18.70 -30.21
C GLN A 26 6.06 18.67 -31.73
N ASP A 27 6.92 17.77 -32.24
CA ASP A 27 7.23 17.64 -33.67
C ASP A 27 6.26 16.72 -34.43
N ASP A 28 5.48 15.90 -33.71
CA ASP A 28 4.41 15.07 -34.27
C ASP A 28 3.19 15.06 -33.34
N PRO A 29 2.29 16.04 -33.46
CA PRO A 29 1.09 16.13 -32.63
C PRO A 29 0.13 14.94 -32.76
N SER A 30 0.37 14.03 -33.72
CA SER A 30 -0.39 12.79 -33.87
C SER A 30 0.12 11.64 -32.98
N THR A 31 1.29 11.79 -32.37
CA THR A 31 1.82 10.93 -31.32
C THR A 31 1.35 11.46 -29.96
N VAL A 32 0.52 10.67 -29.29
CA VAL A 32 -0.12 11.03 -28.01
C VAL A 32 0.36 10.05 -26.95
N ILE A 33 0.95 10.56 -25.87
CA ILE A 33 1.29 9.77 -24.69
C ILE A 33 0.29 10.13 -23.59
N THR A 34 -0.42 9.14 -23.08
CA THR A 34 -1.18 9.28 -21.84
C THR A 34 -0.32 8.74 -20.72
N LEU A 35 0.24 9.63 -19.90
CA LEU A 35 0.97 9.22 -18.71
C LEU A 35 -0.02 9.17 -17.55
N GLU A 36 -0.29 7.97 -17.06
CA GLU A 36 -1.02 7.75 -15.82
C GLU A 36 0.01 7.26 -14.80
N LEU A 37 0.26 8.04 -13.75
CA LEU A 37 1.23 7.69 -12.72
C LEU A 37 0.48 7.32 -11.43
N GLN A 38 0.67 6.09 -10.96
CA GLN A 38 0.16 5.65 -9.66
C GLN A 38 1.19 5.92 -8.55
N GLN A 39 0.70 6.27 -7.36
CA GLN A 39 1.52 6.81 -6.27
C GLN A 39 2.45 5.78 -5.59
N GLU A 40 2.28 4.49 -5.83
CA GLU A 40 3.04 3.38 -5.20
C GLU A 40 4.01 2.67 -6.17
N GLY A 41 4.68 3.44 -7.02
CA GLY A 41 5.52 2.94 -8.11
C GLY A 41 4.96 3.47 -9.43
N TYR A 42 5.80 4.14 -10.22
CA TYR A 42 5.33 4.85 -11.41
C TYR A 42 5.14 3.86 -12.54
N THR A 43 4.02 3.14 -12.52
CA THR A 43 3.56 2.32 -13.63
C THR A 43 2.60 3.13 -14.49
N GLY A 44 2.78 3.10 -15.81
CA GLY A 44 1.91 3.80 -16.77
C GLY A 44 1.90 3.11 -18.14
N THR A 45 1.16 3.64 -19.11
CA THR A 45 1.05 3.06 -20.45
C THR A 45 1.45 4.06 -21.52
N LEU A 46 2.47 3.78 -22.31
CA LEU A 46 2.80 4.59 -23.49
C LEU A 46 2.05 4.03 -24.69
N LEU A 47 1.08 4.77 -25.20
CA LEU A 47 0.32 4.40 -26.39
C LEU A 47 0.97 5.03 -27.63
N ASN A 48 1.68 4.24 -28.43
CA ASN A 48 2.16 4.71 -29.74
C ASN A 48 1.09 4.45 -30.83
N ARG A 49 1.16 5.18 -31.94
CA ARG A 49 0.21 5.12 -33.05
C ARG A 49 0.30 3.78 -33.78
N GLY A 50 -0.38 2.76 -33.27
CA GLY A 50 -0.49 1.45 -33.91
C GLY A 50 -0.66 0.30 -32.92
N THR A 51 -1.65 0.35 -32.02
CA THR A 51 -2.01 -0.71 -31.04
C THR A 51 -0.91 -1.18 -30.09
N ASP A 52 0.34 -0.76 -30.27
CA ASP A 52 1.44 -1.15 -29.40
C ASP A 52 1.39 -0.30 -28.13
N GLU A 53 1.09 -0.98 -27.04
CA GLU A 53 1.04 -0.46 -25.68
C GLU A 53 2.32 -0.89 -24.96
N PHE A 54 3.12 0.09 -24.56
CA PHE A 54 4.28 -0.17 -23.72
C PHE A 54 3.88 0.01 -22.25
N GLY A 55 4.17 -1.00 -21.43
CA GLY A 55 4.18 -0.82 -20.00
C GLY A 55 5.34 0.09 -19.61
N ILE A 56 5.10 1.05 -18.75
CA ILE A 56 6.13 1.91 -18.17
C ILE A 56 6.38 1.39 -16.76
N GLU A 57 7.65 1.15 -16.42
CA GLU A 57 8.09 1.01 -15.03
C GLU A 57 9.11 2.10 -14.75
N ALA A 58 8.80 3.02 -13.84
CA ALA A 58 9.62 4.21 -13.65
C ALA A 58 9.78 4.65 -12.19
N SER A 59 10.74 5.56 -11.99
CA SER A 59 11.02 6.24 -10.73
C SER A 59 11.17 7.75 -10.96
N VAL A 60 10.60 8.58 -10.06
CA VAL A 60 10.69 10.05 -10.09
C VAL A 60 11.69 10.54 -9.05
N GLN A 61 12.62 11.39 -9.45
CA GLN A 61 13.53 12.09 -8.53
C GLN A 61 13.96 13.45 -9.10
N GLU A 62 13.97 14.50 -8.28
CA GLU A 62 14.54 15.82 -8.60
C GLU A 62 14.12 16.44 -9.94
N GLY A 63 12.89 16.16 -10.40
CA GLY A 63 12.37 16.69 -11.68
C GLY A 63 12.63 15.82 -12.90
N TYR A 64 13.12 14.58 -12.71
CA TYR A 64 13.29 13.58 -13.76
C TYR A 64 12.46 12.32 -13.47
N LEU A 65 12.07 11.63 -14.53
CA LEU A 65 11.45 10.31 -14.54
C LEU A 65 12.37 9.38 -15.34
N SER A 66 12.78 8.23 -14.81
CA SER A 66 13.58 7.26 -15.59
C SER A 66 13.10 5.84 -15.34
N GLY A 67 13.31 4.95 -16.32
CA GLY A 67 12.85 3.58 -16.21
C GLY A 67 12.89 2.80 -17.51
N PHE A 68 12.00 1.83 -17.63
CA PHE A 68 11.88 0.95 -18.80
C PHE A 68 10.53 1.09 -19.50
N LEU A 69 10.57 0.96 -20.82
CA LEU A 69 9.41 0.75 -21.67
C LEU A 69 9.39 -0.74 -22.04
N LEU A 70 8.45 -1.47 -21.45
CA LEU A 70 8.23 -2.89 -21.67
C LEU A 70 7.29 -3.08 -22.85
N SER A 71 7.80 -3.65 -23.93
CA SER A 71 7.00 -3.89 -25.14
C SER A 71 6.22 -5.20 -25.00
N HIS A 72 4.89 -5.13 -25.08
CA HIS A 72 4.06 -6.34 -25.21
C HIS A 72 4.14 -6.96 -26.62
N SER A 73 4.68 -6.23 -27.59
CA SER A 73 4.83 -6.64 -28.98
C SER A 73 6.22 -7.21 -29.23
N ARG A 74 6.32 -8.42 -29.80
CA ARG A 74 7.60 -9.07 -30.17
C ARG A 74 8.42 -8.28 -31.20
N SER A 75 7.82 -7.25 -31.81
CA SER A 75 8.46 -6.42 -32.84
C SER A 75 9.38 -5.36 -32.27
N TYR A 76 9.20 -4.98 -31.00
CA TYR A 76 10.05 -4.03 -30.30
C TYR A 76 10.67 -4.75 -29.09
N GLY A 77 12.00 -4.69 -28.97
CA GLY A 77 12.65 -5.09 -27.72
C GLY A 77 12.34 -4.09 -26.62
N ASP A 78 12.64 -4.45 -25.37
CA ASP A 78 12.56 -3.52 -24.25
C ASP A 78 13.47 -2.31 -24.51
N MET A 79 13.04 -1.15 -24.05
CA MET A 79 13.78 0.11 -24.21
C MET A 79 13.99 0.75 -22.84
N PHE A 80 15.15 1.38 -22.67
CA PHE A 80 15.38 2.27 -21.53
C PHE A 80 14.87 3.67 -21.87
N PHE A 81 14.38 4.41 -20.88
CA PHE A 81 14.03 5.81 -21.06
C PHE A 81 14.46 6.71 -19.89
N LEU A 82 14.69 7.97 -20.24
CA LEU A 82 14.93 9.08 -19.32
C LEU A 82 14.07 10.26 -19.75
N ALA A 83 13.26 10.80 -18.86
CA ALA A 83 12.37 11.93 -19.09
C ALA A 83 12.69 13.08 -18.13
N GLU A 84 13.15 14.21 -18.67
CA GLU A 84 13.33 15.46 -17.93
C GLU A 84 12.03 16.27 -17.96
N THR A 85 11.48 16.59 -16.80
CA THR A 85 10.22 17.34 -16.73
C THR A 85 10.45 18.82 -16.99
N THR A 86 9.52 19.45 -17.70
CA THR A 86 9.50 20.89 -17.96
C THR A 86 8.15 21.46 -17.52
N PRO A 87 8.03 22.79 -17.32
CA PRO A 87 6.75 23.40 -16.99
C PRO A 87 5.63 23.11 -18.01
N GLU A 88 5.99 22.82 -19.26
CA GLU A 88 5.04 22.60 -20.35
C GLU A 88 4.86 21.11 -20.69
N GLY A 89 5.67 20.20 -20.13
CA GLY A 89 5.63 18.75 -20.42
C GLY A 89 6.91 18.02 -20.02
N PHE A 90 7.57 17.31 -20.93
CA PHE A 90 8.84 16.62 -20.66
C PHE A 90 9.67 16.35 -21.92
N ASN A 91 10.99 16.26 -21.76
CA ASN A 91 11.92 15.79 -22.78
C ASN A 91 12.21 14.31 -22.53
N LEU A 92 11.76 13.42 -23.41
CA LEU A 92 11.95 11.97 -23.33
C LEU A 92 13.11 11.52 -24.22
N ALA A 93 14.15 10.94 -23.63
CA ALA A 93 15.15 10.16 -24.32
C ALA A 93 14.82 8.67 -24.19
N VAL A 94 14.80 7.92 -25.29
CA VAL A 94 14.67 6.46 -25.30
C VAL A 94 15.84 5.84 -26.02
N ALA A 95 16.23 4.63 -25.61
CA ALA A 95 17.27 3.87 -26.29
C ALA A 95 16.93 2.38 -26.32
N PRO A 96 17.11 1.69 -27.46
CA PRO A 96 16.99 0.25 -27.51
C PRO A 96 18.08 -0.40 -26.66
N LEU A 97 17.78 -1.58 -26.12
CA LEU A 97 18.75 -2.36 -25.37
C LEU A 97 19.53 -3.32 -26.29
N ASP A 98 20.82 -3.52 -26.03
CA ASP A 98 21.63 -4.57 -26.67
C ASP A 98 21.34 -5.97 -26.10
N GLU A 99 22.02 -7.01 -26.60
CA GLU A 99 21.86 -8.40 -26.11
C GLU A 99 22.21 -8.57 -24.62
N GLN A 100 22.87 -7.59 -24.02
CA GLN A 100 23.26 -7.55 -22.61
C GLN A 100 22.38 -6.57 -21.82
N GLY A 101 21.28 -6.07 -22.40
CA GLY A 101 20.36 -5.15 -21.75
C GLY A 101 20.87 -3.72 -21.61
N ASN A 102 21.98 -3.32 -22.26
CA ASN A 102 22.50 -1.95 -22.18
C ASN A 102 21.78 -1.03 -23.17
N PRO A 103 21.44 0.21 -22.78
CA PRO A 103 21.05 1.24 -23.73
C PRO A 103 22.12 1.45 -24.80
N ILE A 104 21.76 1.29 -26.07
CA ILE A 104 22.68 1.54 -27.19
C ILE A 104 22.79 3.06 -27.36
N GLU A 105 23.84 3.68 -26.79
CA GLU A 105 23.99 5.15 -26.74
C GLU A 105 23.91 5.82 -28.13
N THR A 106 24.42 5.15 -29.15
CA THR A 106 24.42 5.65 -30.53
C THR A 106 23.04 5.57 -31.21
N ALA A 107 22.08 4.94 -30.55
CA ALA A 107 20.70 4.78 -30.98
C ALA A 107 19.70 5.49 -30.05
N VAL A 108 20.17 6.42 -29.21
CA VAL A 108 19.29 7.26 -28.39
C VAL A 108 18.45 8.16 -29.30
N GLU A 109 17.14 8.12 -29.12
CA GLU A 109 16.19 9.01 -29.74
C GLU A 109 15.61 9.95 -28.69
N THR A 110 15.47 11.23 -29.02
CA THR A 110 14.90 12.23 -28.11
C THR A 110 13.61 12.82 -28.67
N TYR A 111 12.66 13.03 -27.77
CA TYR A 111 11.31 13.45 -28.06
C TYR A 111 10.90 14.54 -27.08
N VAL A 112 10.27 15.61 -27.55
CA VAL A 112 9.70 16.64 -26.68
C VAL A 112 8.20 16.45 -26.62
N PHE A 113 7.66 16.30 -25.42
CA PHE A 113 6.24 16.17 -25.15
C PHE A 113 5.72 17.40 -24.44
N ILE A 114 4.59 17.92 -24.91
CA ILE A 114 3.90 19.05 -24.31
C ILE A 114 2.52 18.61 -23.81
N ARG A 115 2.12 19.08 -22.63
CA ARG A 115 0.83 18.75 -22.03
C ARG A 115 -0.27 19.25 -22.95
N GLN A 116 -1.15 18.35 -23.37
CA GLN A 116 -2.32 18.72 -24.16
C GLN A 116 -3.23 19.56 -23.26
N GLN A 117 -3.30 20.86 -23.52
CA GLN A 117 -4.24 21.75 -22.87
C GLN A 117 -5.64 21.20 -23.16
N SER A 118 -6.36 20.77 -22.13
CA SER A 118 -7.78 20.45 -22.26
C SER A 118 -8.46 21.73 -22.73
N SER A 119 -8.79 21.80 -24.02
CA SER A 119 -9.48 22.94 -24.57
C SER A 119 -10.88 22.93 -23.99
N GLY A 120 -11.06 23.63 -22.86
CA GLY A 120 -12.32 23.90 -22.21
C GLY A 120 -13.24 24.67 -23.15
N THR A 121 -13.82 23.94 -24.10
CA THR A 121 -14.82 24.43 -25.03
C THR A 121 -16.13 23.83 -24.55
N SER A 122 -16.91 24.61 -23.79
CA SER A 122 -18.34 24.38 -23.68
C SER A 122 -18.93 24.35 -25.09
N ALA A 123 -19.13 23.15 -25.62
CA ALA A 123 -19.74 22.97 -26.93
C ALA A 123 -21.26 22.95 -26.79
N GLU A 124 -21.84 24.08 -27.17
CA GLU A 124 -23.23 24.30 -27.51
C GLU A 124 -23.73 23.25 -28.53
N THR A 125 -24.93 22.76 -28.27
CA THR A 125 -25.71 21.75 -28.98
C THR A 125 -25.71 21.91 -30.51
N ALA A 126 -25.16 20.94 -31.24
CA ALA A 126 -25.44 20.75 -32.67
C ALA A 126 -25.85 19.29 -32.92
N THR A 127 -27.14 19.11 -33.20
CA THR A 127 -27.81 17.83 -33.48
C THR A 127 -27.39 17.21 -34.82
N LYS A 128 -27.00 15.93 -34.80
CA LYS A 128 -26.98 15.03 -35.98
C LYS A 128 -27.37 13.60 -35.53
N PRO A 129 -28.15 12.82 -36.32
CA PRO A 129 -29.00 11.77 -35.75
C PRO A 129 -28.23 10.46 -35.51
N LEU A 130 -28.41 9.88 -34.32
CA LEU A 130 -28.01 8.51 -34.02
C LEU A 130 -29.10 7.53 -34.49
N SER A 131 -28.63 6.49 -35.16
CA SER A 131 -29.27 5.17 -35.24
C SER A 131 -29.48 4.60 -33.84
N SER A 132 -30.70 4.14 -33.57
CA SER A 132 -31.18 3.66 -32.27
C SER A 132 -30.47 2.37 -31.81
N PRO A 133 -30.02 2.28 -30.54
CA PRO A 133 -29.83 1.01 -29.88
C PRO A 133 -31.17 0.46 -29.37
N VAL A 134 -31.23 -0.87 -29.27
CA VAL A 134 -32.40 -1.67 -28.87
C VAL A 134 -32.78 -1.37 -27.42
N ASP A 135 -34.00 -0.88 -27.24
CA ASP A 135 -34.62 -0.53 -25.98
C ASP A 135 -34.98 -1.80 -25.19
N VAL A 136 -34.33 -2.05 -24.06
CA VAL A 136 -34.78 -3.03 -23.07
C VAL A 136 -35.81 -2.32 -22.21
N GLN A 137 -37.09 -2.50 -22.53
CA GLN A 137 -38.22 -1.89 -21.86
C GLN A 137 -38.26 -2.28 -20.37
N GLN A 138 -37.59 -1.51 -19.52
CA GLN A 138 -37.72 -1.58 -18.07
C GLN A 138 -39.01 -0.89 -17.62
N ASN A 139 -39.66 -1.48 -16.62
CA ASN A 139 -40.91 -0.99 -16.03
C ASN A 139 -40.71 0.42 -15.43
N PRO A 140 -41.37 1.48 -15.93
CA PRO A 140 -41.09 2.89 -15.62
C PRO A 140 -41.50 3.35 -14.20
N LEU A 141 -41.70 2.41 -13.27
CA LEU A 141 -42.20 2.66 -11.91
C LEU A 141 -41.31 2.08 -10.80
N ALA A 142 -40.19 1.43 -11.14
CA ALA A 142 -39.24 0.97 -10.14
C ALA A 142 -38.28 2.12 -9.78
N THR A 143 -38.46 2.70 -8.60
CA THR A 143 -37.49 3.66 -8.03
C THR A 143 -36.16 2.93 -7.80
N VAL A 144 -35.09 3.40 -8.44
CA VAL A 144 -33.73 2.89 -8.23
C VAL A 144 -33.23 3.40 -6.87
N SER A 145 -32.89 2.50 -5.95
CA SER A 145 -32.28 2.87 -4.67
C SER A 145 -30.78 2.61 -4.70
N PHE A 146 -30.00 3.63 -4.33
CA PHE A 146 -28.55 3.55 -4.21
C PHE A 146 -28.10 3.12 -2.81
N ALA A 147 -29.02 2.89 -1.87
CA ALA A 147 -28.67 2.54 -0.50
C ALA A 147 -27.97 1.17 -0.45
N GLY A 148 -26.95 1.05 0.41
CA GLY A 148 -26.17 -0.16 0.62
C GLY A 148 -24.67 0.10 0.79
N SER A 149 -23.94 -0.98 1.00
CA SER A 149 -22.47 -0.98 1.07
C SER A 149 -21.88 -1.46 -0.26
N TYR A 150 -20.86 -0.78 -0.74
CA TYR A 150 -20.17 -1.06 -2.00
C TYR A 150 -18.67 -1.18 -1.75
N LYS A 151 -18.04 -2.20 -2.34
CA LYS A 151 -16.61 -2.47 -2.20
C LYS A 151 -15.89 -2.19 -3.52
N GLY A 152 -14.89 -1.32 -3.51
CA GLY A 152 -14.05 -1.01 -4.67
C GLY A 152 -12.64 -1.58 -4.53
N GLN A 153 -11.82 -1.39 -5.56
CA GLN A 153 -10.37 -1.66 -5.46
C GLN A 153 -9.67 -0.57 -4.65
N THR A 154 -10.02 0.70 -4.90
CA THR A 154 -9.37 1.87 -4.29
C THR A 154 -10.05 2.35 -3.02
N PHE A 155 -11.38 2.26 -2.95
CA PHE A 155 -12.16 2.72 -1.79
C PHE A 155 -13.46 1.95 -1.62
N ASP A 156 -13.98 2.00 -0.40
CA ASP A 156 -15.29 1.45 -0.05
C ASP A 156 -16.30 2.59 0.18
N LEU A 157 -17.58 2.31 -0.04
CA LEU A 157 -18.64 3.29 0.02
C LEU A 157 -19.86 2.73 0.74
N VAL A 158 -20.37 3.46 1.74
CA VAL A 158 -21.62 3.13 2.44
C VAL A 158 -22.60 4.27 2.22
N LEU A 159 -23.78 3.96 1.68
CA LEU A 159 -24.85 4.92 1.39
C LEU A 159 -26.13 4.56 2.15
N ALA A 160 -26.72 5.57 2.81
CA ALA A 160 -28.04 5.50 3.43
C ALA A 160 -28.98 6.52 2.78
N GLU A 161 -30.22 6.10 2.53
CA GLU A 161 -31.28 6.94 1.95
C GLU A 161 -32.21 7.46 3.06
N GLN A 162 -32.49 8.76 3.05
CA GLN A 162 -33.47 9.42 3.90
C GLN A 162 -34.20 10.51 3.12
N ASP A 163 -35.53 10.37 2.96
CA ASP A 163 -36.40 11.36 2.29
C ASP A 163 -35.91 11.76 0.87
N GLY A 164 -35.33 10.81 0.12
CA GLY A 164 -34.78 11.03 -1.22
C GLY A 164 -33.41 11.73 -1.25
N GLN A 165 -32.85 12.05 -0.09
CA GLN A 165 -31.45 12.44 0.08
C GLN A 165 -30.62 11.22 0.46
N TYR A 166 -29.36 11.24 0.06
CA TYR A 166 -28.40 10.20 0.38
C TYR A 166 -27.30 10.81 1.24
N SER A 167 -26.99 10.14 2.33
CA SER A 167 -25.83 10.45 3.16
C SER A 167 -25.00 9.20 3.33
N GLY A 168 -23.69 9.35 3.49
CA GLY A 168 -22.82 8.20 3.52
C GLY A 168 -21.40 8.50 3.92
N THR A 169 -20.60 7.45 3.85
CA THR A 169 -19.18 7.48 4.15
C THR A 169 -18.41 6.80 3.02
N LEU A 170 -17.42 7.51 2.50
CA LEU A 170 -16.40 6.99 1.58
C LEU A 170 -15.14 6.68 2.39
N PHE A 171 -14.61 5.47 2.27
CA PHE A 171 -13.40 5.01 2.95
C PHE A 171 -12.25 4.91 1.95
N LEU A 172 -11.38 5.92 1.92
CA LEU A 172 -10.26 6.04 1.00
C LEU A 172 -8.97 6.13 1.80
N ASN A 173 -7.99 5.25 1.53
CA ASN A 173 -6.69 5.22 2.20
C ASN A 173 -6.80 5.24 3.73
N GLY A 174 -7.75 4.46 4.28
CA GLY A 174 -8.02 4.43 5.72
C GLY A 174 -8.73 5.67 6.29
N GLN A 175 -8.90 6.74 5.51
CA GLN A 175 -9.64 7.93 5.89
C GLN A 175 -11.14 7.76 5.63
N SER A 176 -11.95 8.24 6.57
CA SER A 176 -13.40 8.25 6.48
C SER A 176 -13.87 9.65 6.06
N LEU A 177 -14.44 9.74 4.86
CA LEU A 177 -14.90 10.98 4.23
C LEU A 177 -16.43 11.00 4.22
N ARG A 178 -17.02 12.01 4.85
CA ARG A 178 -18.48 12.21 4.82
C ARG A 178 -18.89 12.56 3.39
N LEU A 179 -20.02 12.02 2.93
CA LEU A 179 -20.61 12.40 1.66
C LEU A 179 -22.10 12.74 1.78
N GLU A 180 -22.56 13.58 0.87
CA GLU A 180 -23.96 13.97 0.72
C GLU A 180 -24.32 13.95 -0.76
N ALA A 181 -25.50 13.41 -1.09
CA ALA A 181 -25.92 13.26 -2.48
C ALA A 181 -27.45 13.31 -2.65
N THR A 182 -27.88 13.54 -3.87
CA THR A 182 -29.28 13.52 -4.29
C THR A 182 -29.43 12.68 -5.55
N VAL A 183 -30.58 12.00 -5.70
CA VAL A 183 -30.87 11.21 -6.89
C VAL A 183 -31.63 12.06 -7.92
N SER A 184 -31.14 12.04 -9.15
CA SER A 184 -31.80 12.59 -10.33
C SER A 184 -32.00 11.49 -11.36
N ALA A 185 -33.26 11.04 -11.50
CA ALA A 185 -33.66 9.90 -12.33
C ALA A 185 -32.93 8.58 -12.01
N THR A 186 -31.80 8.33 -12.67
CA THR A 186 -30.98 7.11 -12.53
C THR A 186 -29.53 7.42 -12.14
N THR A 187 -29.25 8.66 -11.77
CA THR A 187 -27.90 9.13 -11.39
C THR A 187 -27.95 9.67 -9.97
N LEU A 188 -27.01 9.25 -9.14
CA LEU A 188 -26.74 9.83 -7.83
C LEU A 188 -25.67 10.91 -8.02
N ALA A 189 -25.93 12.16 -7.65
CA ALA A 189 -24.96 13.25 -7.76
C ALA A 189 -24.79 13.95 -6.40
N GLY A 190 -23.55 14.24 -6.04
CA GLY A 190 -23.24 14.74 -4.70
C GLY A 190 -21.82 15.25 -4.53
N SER A 191 -21.40 15.35 -3.28
CA SER A 191 -20.01 15.65 -2.94
C SER A 191 -19.58 14.89 -1.68
N PHE A 192 -18.31 14.52 -1.62
CA PHE A 192 -17.67 14.10 -0.38
C PHE A 192 -16.72 15.18 0.12
N PHE A 193 -16.44 15.16 1.43
CA PHE A 193 -15.69 16.22 2.10
C PHE A 193 -14.37 15.67 2.65
N ALA A 194 -13.25 16.19 2.16
CA ALA A 194 -11.90 15.92 2.68
C ALA A 194 -11.24 17.25 3.05
N ASP A 195 -10.71 17.33 4.27
CA ASP A 195 -10.03 18.54 4.81
C ASP A 195 -10.82 19.85 4.66
N GLY A 196 -12.15 19.74 4.77
CA GLY A 196 -13.07 20.88 4.63
C GLY A 196 -13.35 21.31 3.19
N GLN A 197 -12.71 20.68 2.20
CA GLN A 197 -13.00 20.87 0.78
C GLN A 197 -14.04 19.84 0.30
N ALA A 198 -14.94 20.28 -0.57
CA ALA A 198 -15.95 19.43 -1.19
C ALA A 198 -15.48 18.97 -2.58
N PHE A 199 -15.58 17.67 -2.84
CA PHE A 199 -15.21 17.04 -4.11
C PHE A 199 -16.46 16.48 -4.78
N PRO A 200 -16.85 17.00 -5.96
CA PRO A 200 -18.06 16.57 -6.66
C PRO A 200 -17.92 15.15 -7.20
N PHE A 201 -19.02 14.39 -7.18
CA PHE A 201 -19.08 13.08 -7.80
C PHE A 201 -20.44 12.80 -8.46
N GLU A 202 -20.43 11.86 -9.40
CA GLU A 202 -21.61 11.24 -9.98
C GLU A 202 -21.53 9.72 -9.83
N ALA A 203 -22.65 9.04 -9.64
CA ALA A 203 -22.69 7.59 -9.60
C ALA A 203 -23.93 7.02 -10.31
N ARG A 204 -23.77 5.86 -10.96
CA ARG A 204 -24.82 5.13 -11.66
C ARG A 204 -24.75 3.64 -11.33
N LEU A 205 -25.92 3.02 -11.15
CA LEU A 205 -26.02 1.58 -10.95
C LEU A 205 -26.00 0.86 -12.31
N GLU A 206 -25.10 -0.11 -12.43
CA GLU A 206 -24.92 -1.01 -13.57
C GLU A 206 -25.15 -2.45 -13.06
N GLY A 207 -26.41 -2.83 -12.90
CA GLY A 207 -26.77 -4.11 -12.30
C GLY A 207 -26.47 -4.15 -10.80
N ASN A 208 -25.51 -4.98 -10.38
CA ASN A 208 -25.07 -5.09 -8.98
C ASN A 208 -23.78 -4.28 -8.70
N SER A 209 -23.32 -3.50 -9.68
CA SER A 209 -22.15 -2.64 -9.55
C SER A 209 -22.56 -1.17 -9.56
N LEU A 210 -21.79 -0.34 -8.88
CA LEU A 210 -21.92 1.11 -8.87
C LEU A 210 -20.71 1.69 -9.61
N ARG A 211 -20.95 2.35 -10.74
CA ARG A 211 -19.94 3.19 -11.38
C ARG A 211 -19.94 4.53 -10.68
N PHE A 212 -18.85 4.89 -10.04
CA PHE A 212 -18.63 6.15 -9.32
C PHE A 212 -17.61 6.99 -10.09
N ILE A 213 -17.90 8.27 -10.31
CA ILE A 213 -17.05 9.19 -11.07
C ILE A 213 -16.77 10.40 -10.20
N SER A 214 -15.50 10.73 -9.98
CA SER A 214 -15.07 11.91 -9.22
C SER A 214 -13.87 12.53 -9.91
N GLU A 215 -13.86 13.85 -10.07
CA GLU A 215 -12.76 14.58 -10.75
C GLU A 215 -12.39 14.01 -12.14
N GLY A 216 -13.34 13.38 -12.84
CA GLY A 216 -13.14 12.76 -14.15
C GLY A 216 -12.72 11.29 -14.13
N GLU A 217 -12.29 10.77 -12.97
CA GLU A 217 -11.87 9.38 -12.81
C GLU A 217 -13.06 8.45 -12.57
N SER A 218 -13.06 7.26 -13.17
CA SER A 218 -14.16 6.28 -13.07
C SER A 218 -13.76 5.05 -12.27
N TYR A 219 -14.51 4.79 -11.21
CA TYR A 219 -14.33 3.65 -10.30
C TYR A 219 -15.52 2.71 -10.39
N LEU A 220 -15.26 1.40 -10.34
CA LEU A 220 -16.31 0.38 -10.31
C LEU A 220 -16.34 -0.30 -8.94
N LEU A 221 -17.47 -0.18 -8.25
CA LEU A 221 -17.68 -0.78 -6.94
C LEU A 221 -18.72 -1.89 -7.02
N SER A 222 -18.52 -2.98 -6.27
CA SER A 222 -19.46 -4.10 -6.20
C SER A 222 -20.34 -3.99 -4.97
N LYS A 223 -21.67 -4.01 -5.16
CA LYS A 223 -22.63 -3.97 -4.05
C LYS A 223 -22.49 -5.23 -3.20
N GLN A 224 -22.23 -5.04 -1.91
CA GLN A 224 -22.17 -6.12 -0.95
C GLN A 224 -23.60 -6.58 -0.65
N SER A 225 -23.82 -7.90 -0.66
CA SER A 225 -25.13 -8.46 -0.33
C SER A 225 -25.38 -8.23 1.15
N ASP A 226 -26.46 -7.51 1.50
CA ASP A 226 -26.88 -7.29 2.88
C ASP A 226 -27.28 -8.62 3.54
N THR A 227 -26.31 -9.39 4.03
CA THR A 227 -26.57 -10.67 4.71
C THR A 227 -26.88 -10.51 6.20
N SER A 228 -27.05 -9.29 6.71
CA SER A 228 -27.38 -9.05 8.11
C SER A 228 -28.41 -7.93 8.27
N SER A 229 -29.70 -8.30 8.29
CA SER A 229 -30.73 -7.43 8.85
C SER A 229 -30.48 -7.26 10.35
N PRO A 230 -30.21 -6.05 10.86
CA PRO A 230 -30.15 -5.81 12.29
C PRO A 230 -31.58 -5.75 12.84
N VAL A 231 -31.88 -6.57 13.84
CA VAL A 231 -33.13 -6.50 14.60
C VAL A 231 -33.10 -5.21 15.43
N SER A 232 -33.83 -4.18 14.98
CA SER A 232 -34.06 -2.96 15.76
C SER A 232 -34.93 -3.26 16.98
N SER A 233 -34.36 -3.12 18.18
CA SER A 233 -35.12 -3.01 19.43
C SER A 233 -34.95 -1.60 20.02
N THR A 234 -36.01 -0.80 19.94
CA THR A 234 -36.13 0.50 20.58
C THR A 234 -36.62 0.33 22.03
N THR A 235 -35.81 0.74 23.00
CA THR A 235 -36.32 1.17 24.31
C THR A 235 -35.44 2.27 24.88
N THR A 236 -36.09 3.32 25.34
CA THR A 236 -35.55 4.53 25.96
C THR A 236 -35.23 4.28 27.44
N GLU A 237 -34.08 4.80 27.91
CA GLU A 237 -33.76 5.37 29.25
C GLU A 237 -32.36 4.95 29.80
N SER A 238 -31.56 5.96 30.20
CA SER A 238 -30.18 5.98 30.76
C SER A 238 -30.00 5.09 32.02
N PRO A 239 -28.87 4.38 32.32
CA PRO A 239 -27.48 4.86 32.48
C PRO A 239 -26.36 3.90 31.96
N ALA A 240 -25.08 4.29 32.09
CA ALA A 240 -23.82 3.56 31.74
C ALA A 240 -23.98 2.10 31.27
N VAL A 241 -23.82 1.87 29.96
CA VAL A 241 -24.00 0.57 29.30
C VAL A 241 -22.88 -0.40 29.72
N PRO A 242 -23.18 -1.48 30.46
CA PRO A 242 -22.26 -2.59 30.64
C PRO A 242 -22.36 -3.49 29.40
N GLY A 243 -21.24 -3.67 28.70
CA GLY A 243 -21.09 -4.70 27.68
C GLY A 243 -21.55 -4.29 26.28
N GLN A 244 -20.88 -3.32 25.68
CA GLN A 244 -20.77 -3.36 24.22
C GLN A 244 -19.98 -4.63 23.89
N GLY A 245 -20.61 -5.59 23.20
CA GLY A 245 -19.94 -6.83 22.81
C GLY A 245 -18.64 -6.55 22.05
N VAL A 246 -17.71 -7.49 22.12
CA VAL A 246 -16.42 -7.40 21.42
C VAL A 246 -16.66 -7.18 19.93
N GLN A 247 -16.16 -6.07 19.38
CA GLN A 247 -16.28 -5.73 17.96
C GLN A 247 -15.09 -6.31 17.18
N THR A 248 -15.34 -6.77 15.97
CA THR A 248 -14.27 -7.24 15.07
C THR A 248 -13.56 -6.06 14.41
N LEU A 249 -12.23 -6.09 14.38
CA LEU A 249 -11.45 -5.10 13.65
C LEU A 249 -11.79 -5.10 12.16
N SER A 250 -11.94 -3.89 11.61
CA SER A 250 -12.30 -3.59 10.22
C SER A 250 -11.47 -2.40 9.72
N TYR A 251 -11.12 -2.42 8.43
CA TYR A 251 -10.41 -1.33 7.76
C TYR A 251 -11.26 -0.04 7.73
N GLY A 252 -10.62 1.12 7.85
CA GLY A 252 -11.26 2.44 7.78
C GLY A 252 -12.21 2.78 8.93
N GLN A 253 -12.51 1.83 9.82
CA GLN A 253 -13.37 2.06 10.97
C GLN A 253 -12.59 2.74 12.11
N ARG A 254 -13.25 3.75 12.71
CA ARG A 254 -12.79 4.39 13.94
C ARG A 254 -13.52 3.83 15.14
N TYR A 255 -12.78 3.62 16.22
CA TYR A 255 -13.26 3.07 17.47
C TYR A 255 -13.13 4.10 18.59
N GLN A 256 -14.11 4.09 19.49
CA GLN A 256 -14.17 5.04 20.60
C GLN A 256 -13.61 4.42 21.88
N ALA A 257 -13.27 5.27 22.84
CA ALA A 257 -12.87 4.89 24.18
C ALA A 257 -13.80 3.82 24.80
N GLY A 258 -13.20 2.77 25.38
CA GLY A 258 -13.92 1.67 26.01
C GLY A 258 -14.47 0.61 25.06
N THR A 259 -14.24 0.73 23.75
CA THR A 259 -14.61 -0.33 22.79
C THR A 259 -13.67 -1.52 22.97
N ASP A 260 -14.23 -2.71 23.18
CA ASP A 260 -13.50 -3.98 23.13
C ASP A 260 -13.41 -4.46 21.67
N LEU A 261 -12.19 -4.75 21.22
CA LEU A 261 -11.85 -5.10 19.85
C LEU A 261 -11.25 -6.49 19.78
N LEU A 262 -11.50 -7.21 18.69
CA LEU A 262 -10.93 -8.52 18.38
C LEU A 262 -10.36 -8.53 16.97
N SER A 263 -9.10 -8.93 16.85
CA SER A 263 -8.56 -9.45 15.60
C SER A 263 -8.83 -10.96 15.54
N PRO A 264 -9.74 -11.45 14.69
CA PRO A 264 -9.97 -12.88 14.54
C PRO A 264 -8.73 -13.58 13.98
N TRP A 265 -7.92 -12.85 13.21
CA TRP A 265 -6.73 -13.34 12.53
C TRP A 265 -5.56 -13.61 13.47
N THR A 266 -5.34 -12.74 14.45
CA THR A 266 -4.28 -12.96 15.46
C THR A 266 -4.83 -13.69 16.68
N GLY A 267 -6.15 -13.72 16.86
CA GLY A 267 -6.81 -14.20 18.07
C GLY A 267 -6.66 -13.27 19.27
N VAL A 268 -6.14 -12.04 19.09
CA VAL A 268 -5.94 -11.06 20.16
C VAL A 268 -7.15 -10.14 20.25
N SER A 269 -7.69 -9.98 21.46
CA SER A 269 -8.64 -8.92 21.79
C SER A 269 -8.08 -7.94 22.79
N PHE A 270 -8.46 -6.67 22.70
CA PHE A 270 -7.97 -5.57 23.52
C PHE A 270 -9.01 -4.45 23.61
N SER A 271 -8.86 -3.54 24.58
CA SER A 271 -9.78 -2.41 24.77
C SER A 271 -9.13 -1.09 24.37
N VAL A 272 -9.87 -0.19 23.71
CA VAL A 272 -9.42 1.19 23.50
C VAL A 272 -9.42 1.94 24.84
N PRO A 273 -8.30 2.53 25.28
CA PRO A 273 -8.24 3.25 26.54
C PRO A 273 -9.26 4.39 26.65
N GLN A 274 -9.62 4.74 27.89
CA GLN A 274 -10.47 5.91 28.14
C GLN A 274 -9.82 7.19 27.60
N GLY A 275 -10.63 8.08 27.03
CA GLY A 275 -10.15 9.34 26.44
C GLY A 275 -9.34 9.19 25.14
N HIS A 276 -9.38 8.02 24.49
CA HIS A 276 -8.71 7.78 23.22
C HIS A 276 -9.70 7.45 22.10
N THR A 277 -9.32 7.78 20.87
CA THR A 277 -9.90 7.24 19.64
C THR A 277 -8.89 6.33 18.97
N ALA A 278 -9.36 5.33 18.23
CA ALA A 278 -8.46 4.40 17.57
C ALA A 278 -8.89 4.05 16.14
N PHE A 279 -7.93 3.63 15.33
CA PHE A 279 -8.13 3.15 13.96
C PHE A 279 -6.97 2.25 13.53
N PHE A 280 -7.18 1.45 12.50
CA PHE A 280 -6.11 0.67 11.88
C PHE A 280 -5.47 1.48 10.75
N GLU A 281 -4.13 1.58 10.76
CA GLU A 281 -3.34 2.24 9.73
C GLU A 281 -2.77 1.20 8.76
N PRO A 282 -3.39 1.01 7.57
CA PRO A 282 -3.02 -0.04 6.64
C PRO A 282 -1.59 0.08 6.11
N GLU A 283 -1.06 1.29 5.94
CA GLU A 283 0.27 1.48 5.35
C GLU A 283 1.37 0.83 6.20
N TYR A 284 1.19 0.89 7.53
CA TYR A 284 2.14 0.40 8.52
C TYR A 284 1.74 -0.94 9.13
N GLY A 285 0.51 -1.39 8.91
CA GLY A 285 0.01 -2.62 9.52
C GLY A 285 -0.21 -2.52 11.04
N VAL A 286 -0.31 -1.29 11.57
CA VAL A 286 -0.39 -1.02 13.02
C VAL A 286 -1.76 -0.47 13.40
N PHE A 287 -2.18 -0.74 14.63
CA PHE A 287 -3.38 -0.14 15.20
C PHE A 287 -3.02 1.07 16.05
N LEU A 288 -3.45 2.26 15.63
CA LEU A 288 -3.13 3.53 16.28
C LEU A 288 -4.26 3.94 17.23
N MET A 289 -3.87 4.44 18.40
CA MET A 289 -4.79 5.03 19.38
C MET A 289 -4.26 6.39 19.80
N THR A 290 -5.05 7.45 19.61
CA THR A 290 -4.67 8.82 19.94
C THR A 290 -5.56 9.34 21.05
N SER A 291 -4.97 10.06 22.02
CA SER A 291 -5.79 10.76 23.01
C SER A 291 -6.58 11.89 22.35
N LEU A 292 -7.77 12.18 22.87
CA LEU A 292 -8.62 13.25 22.35
C LEU A 292 -7.99 14.64 22.44
N ASP A 293 -7.01 14.83 23.33
CA ASP A 293 -6.24 16.06 23.50
C ASP A 293 -4.89 16.05 22.76
N GLY A 294 -4.54 14.97 22.06
CA GLY A 294 -3.28 14.80 21.34
C GLY A 294 -2.03 14.65 22.23
N SER A 295 -2.19 14.52 23.55
CA SER A 295 -1.08 14.38 24.50
C SER A 295 -0.43 13.00 24.54
N SER A 296 -1.10 11.97 24.02
CA SER A 296 -0.54 10.62 23.91
C SER A 296 -0.93 9.89 22.63
N LEU A 297 -0.03 9.02 22.21
CA LEU A 297 -0.18 8.12 21.07
C LEU A 297 0.17 6.70 21.52
N LEU A 298 -0.61 5.73 21.10
CA LEU A 298 -0.29 4.32 21.22
C LEU A 298 -0.27 3.68 19.84
N ALA A 299 0.67 2.76 19.62
CA ALA A 299 0.71 1.87 18.48
C ALA A 299 0.64 0.43 19.01
N LEU A 300 -0.25 -0.37 18.45
CA LEU A 300 -0.43 -1.77 18.80
C LEU A 300 -0.22 -2.64 17.57
N GLU A 301 0.58 -3.68 17.74
CA GLU A 301 0.74 -4.77 16.79
C GLU A 301 0.41 -6.10 17.46
N ALA A 302 -0.09 -7.04 16.68
CA ALA A 302 -0.30 -8.41 17.13
C ALA A 302 -0.08 -9.38 15.99
N ALA A 303 0.38 -10.57 16.34
CA ALA A 303 0.67 -11.63 15.39
C ALA A 303 0.22 -12.99 15.93
N SER A 304 -0.27 -13.85 15.03
CA SER A 304 -0.40 -15.28 15.30
C SER A 304 0.97 -15.96 15.23
N ASN A 305 1.15 -17.14 15.85
CA ASN A 305 2.39 -17.93 15.78
C ASN A 305 3.67 -17.14 16.14
N ALA A 306 3.55 -16.19 17.07
CA ALA A 306 4.64 -15.30 17.48
C ALA A 306 4.89 -15.38 18.99
N ARG A 307 6.12 -15.09 19.40
CA ARG A 307 6.48 -14.90 20.81
C ARG A 307 6.50 -13.42 21.17
N ALA A 308 6.27 -13.11 22.44
CA ALA A 308 6.31 -11.72 22.91
C ALA A 308 7.72 -11.13 22.78
N GLU A 309 8.76 -11.95 22.97
CA GLU A 309 10.15 -11.57 22.81
C GLU A 309 10.44 -11.12 21.37
N ASP A 310 9.97 -11.85 20.37
CA ASP A 310 10.23 -11.57 18.96
C ASP A 310 9.53 -10.27 18.51
N LEU A 311 8.24 -10.12 18.83
CA LEU A 311 7.50 -8.88 18.54
C LEU A 311 8.06 -7.69 19.32
N GLY A 312 8.46 -7.90 20.58
CA GLY A 312 9.04 -6.86 21.41
C GLY A 312 10.39 -6.38 20.87
N TYR A 313 11.25 -7.31 20.44
CA TYR A 313 12.53 -6.99 19.83
C TYR A 313 12.33 -6.21 18.53
N TYR A 314 11.46 -6.70 17.64
CA TYR A 314 11.13 -6.03 16.38
C TYR A 314 10.61 -4.60 16.59
N ALA A 315 9.68 -4.41 17.54
CA ALA A 315 9.14 -3.10 17.87
C ALA A 315 10.23 -2.12 18.37
N VAL A 316 11.15 -2.59 19.21
CA VAL A 316 12.24 -1.77 19.75
C VAL A 316 13.29 -1.46 18.68
N GLU A 317 13.63 -2.43 17.83
CA GLU A 317 14.56 -2.24 16.72
C GLU A 317 14.01 -1.24 15.71
N ALA A 318 12.74 -1.36 15.32
CA ALA A 318 12.09 -0.42 14.41
C ALA A 318 12.10 1.02 14.96
N LEU A 319 11.90 1.19 16.27
CA LEU A 319 12.05 2.49 16.94
C LEU A 319 13.50 2.98 16.92
N ALA A 320 14.47 2.13 17.23
CA ALA A 320 15.88 2.49 17.29
C ALA A 320 16.44 2.90 15.92
N GLU A 321 16.07 2.18 14.86
CA GLU A 321 16.40 2.54 13.47
C GLU A 321 15.83 3.91 13.10
N THR A 322 14.57 4.15 13.46
CA THR A 322 13.87 5.40 13.13
C THR A 322 14.46 6.59 13.86
N LEU A 323 14.85 6.39 15.12
CA LEU A 323 15.36 7.47 15.96
C LEU A 323 16.87 7.65 15.82
N SER A 324 17.57 6.83 15.03
CA SER A 324 19.02 6.70 14.98
C SER A 324 19.64 6.39 16.36
N PRO A 325 20.43 5.31 16.51
CA PRO A 325 21.07 5.00 17.78
C PRO A 325 22.05 6.09 18.25
N ASP A 326 22.50 6.96 17.32
CA ASP A 326 23.37 8.10 17.63
C ASP A 326 22.61 9.40 17.95
N ASP A 327 21.27 9.41 17.87
CA ASP A 327 20.51 10.60 18.25
C ASP A 327 20.51 10.75 19.77
N PRO A 328 21.11 11.83 20.31
CA PRO A 328 21.16 12.06 21.76
C PRO A 328 19.77 12.20 22.39
N ARG A 329 18.72 12.38 21.58
CA ARG A 329 17.32 12.41 22.00
C ARG A 329 16.79 11.02 22.34
N PHE A 330 17.39 9.93 21.85
CA PHE A 330 17.01 8.56 22.18
C PHE A 330 17.87 8.02 23.31
N GLN A 331 17.25 7.68 24.44
CA GLN A 331 17.94 7.12 25.60
C GLN A 331 17.15 5.93 26.14
N LEU A 332 17.77 4.75 26.14
CA LEU A 332 17.23 3.58 26.85
C LEU A 332 17.30 3.84 28.35
N VAL A 333 16.13 3.91 29.00
CA VAL A 333 16.02 4.20 30.45
C VAL A 333 16.15 2.93 31.26
N THR A 334 15.42 1.91 30.83
CA THR A 334 15.35 0.62 31.52
C THR A 334 15.50 -0.48 30.49
N ALA A 335 16.46 -1.38 30.72
CA ALA A 335 16.60 -2.58 29.90
C ALA A 335 15.28 -3.38 29.92
N PRO A 336 14.96 -4.12 28.84
CA PRO A 336 13.78 -4.96 28.81
C PRO A 336 13.70 -5.85 30.07
N SER A 337 12.56 -5.82 30.75
CA SER A 337 12.31 -6.60 31.96
C SER A 337 11.07 -7.47 31.77
N GLN A 338 11.18 -8.73 32.21
CA GLN A 338 10.09 -9.72 32.09
C GLN A 338 9.50 -10.00 33.47
N SER A 339 8.17 -9.91 33.56
CA SER A 339 7.38 -10.24 34.74
C SER A 339 6.21 -11.13 34.33
N GLY A 340 6.35 -12.44 34.54
CA GLY A 340 5.37 -13.41 34.04
C GLY A 340 5.39 -13.47 32.51
N ASP A 341 4.22 -13.29 31.89
CA ASP A 341 4.03 -13.26 30.44
C ASP A 341 4.19 -11.86 29.82
N LEU A 342 4.52 -10.85 30.64
CA LEU A 342 4.65 -9.46 30.24
C LEU A 342 6.12 -9.04 30.19
N ILE A 343 6.56 -8.54 29.04
CA ILE A 343 7.87 -7.91 28.83
C ILE A 343 7.64 -6.41 28.71
N THR A 344 8.43 -5.59 29.42
CA THR A 344 8.33 -4.13 29.38
C THR A 344 9.68 -3.48 29.14
N ALA A 345 9.69 -2.35 28.45
CA ALA A 345 10.86 -1.51 28.24
C ALA A 345 10.49 -0.02 28.27
N GLN A 346 11.44 0.83 28.67
CA GLN A 346 11.24 2.28 28.75
C GLN A 346 12.38 3.04 28.10
N PHE A 347 12.02 4.10 27.39
CA PHE A 347 12.90 4.95 26.60
C PHE A 347 12.53 6.42 26.83
N TYR A 348 13.48 7.32 26.63
CA TYR A 348 13.20 8.74 26.41
C TYR A 348 13.46 9.09 24.96
N VAL A 349 12.53 9.85 24.37
CA VAL A 349 12.65 10.44 23.03
C VAL A 349 12.43 11.94 23.15
N ALA A 350 13.49 12.73 22.95
CA ALA A 350 13.46 14.18 23.04
C ALA A 350 12.85 14.71 24.37
N GLY A 351 13.17 14.04 25.48
CA GLY A 351 12.65 14.39 26.80
C GLY A 351 11.21 13.94 27.08
N THR A 352 10.59 13.20 26.17
CA THR A 352 9.26 12.60 26.36
C THR A 352 9.39 11.10 26.61
N SER A 353 8.57 10.56 27.50
CA SER A 353 8.56 9.13 27.81
C SER A 353 7.97 8.32 26.66
N LEU A 354 8.65 7.23 26.32
CA LEU A 354 8.16 6.17 25.46
C LEU A 354 8.27 4.85 26.23
N SER A 355 7.22 4.05 26.21
CA SER A 355 7.20 2.77 26.91
C SER A 355 6.63 1.70 25.99
N ALA A 356 7.14 0.47 26.09
CA ALA A 356 6.65 -0.66 25.33
C ALA A 356 6.29 -1.82 26.27
N ALA A 357 5.23 -2.54 25.95
CA ALA A 357 4.83 -3.78 26.59
C ALA A 357 4.52 -4.85 25.54
N ALA A 358 5.10 -6.03 25.67
CA ALA A 358 4.78 -7.21 24.87
C ALA A 358 4.24 -8.33 25.75
N LYS A 359 3.23 -9.06 25.27
CA LYS A 359 2.58 -10.15 26.01
C LYS A 359 2.28 -11.33 25.11
N GLN A 360 2.49 -12.54 25.60
CA GLN A 360 2.25 -13.78 24.86
C GLN A 360 1.01 -14.51 25.37
N GLY A 361 0.19 -14.99 24.44
CA GLY A 361 -0.95 -15.86 24.69
C GLY A 361 -0.59 -17.34 24.63
N SER A 362 -1.36 -18.16 25.36
CA SER A 362 -1.20 -19.63 25.35
C SER A 362 -1.52 -20.30 23.99
N ALA A 363 -2.17 -19.57 23.07
CA ALA A 363 -2.47 -20.05 21.73
C ALA A 363 -1.31 -19.83 20.74
N GLY A 364 -0.14 -19.41 21.21
CA GLY A 364 1.03 -19.12 20.37
C GLY A 364 0.89 -17.80 19.61
N ASN A 365 0.04 -16.89 20.06
CA ASN A 365 -0.07 -15.52 19.55
C ASN A 365 0.58 -14.55 20.53
N ALA A 366 0.97 -13.38 20.04
CA ALA A 366 1.55 -12.33 20.86
C ALA A 366 1.05 -10.96 20.40
N ALA A 367 1.13 -10.00 21.31
CA ALA A 367 0.82 -8.60 21.04
C ALA A 367 1.84 -7.69 21.70
N VAL A 368 2.15 -6.58 21.04
CA VAL A 368 3.00 -5.51 21.55
C VAL A 368 2.25 -4.19 21.46
N VAL A 369 2.37 -3.37 22.49
CA VAL A 369 1.89 -1.99 22.51
C VAL A 369 3.02 -1.06 22.89
N ILE A 370 3.17 0.01 22.12
CA ILE A 370 4.10 1.11 22.37
C ILE A 370 3.25 2.33 22.69
N ALA A 371 3.58 3.06 23.74
CA ALA A 371 2.94 4.33 24.07
C ALA A 371 3.98 5.45 24.13
N TYR A 372 3.59 6.62 23.65
CA TYR A 372 4.33 7.87 23.71
C TYR A 372 3.51 8.90 24.50
N GLY A 373 4.17 9.64 25.40
CA GLY A 373 3.58 10.73 26.17
C GLY A 373 3.87 10.64 27.67
N ALA A 374 3.40 11.63 28.44
CA ALA A 374 3.70 11.72 29.88
C ALA A 374 3.16 10.53 30.70
N GLN A 375 2.15 9.82 30.19
CA GLN A 375 1.53 8.66 30.84
C GLN A 375 1.86 7.34 30.12
N ALA A 376 2.91 7.29 29.30
CA ALA A 376 3.24 6.14 28.46
C ALA A 376 3.24 4.80 29.23
N GLU A 377 3.90 4.75 30.40
CA GLU A 377 3.97 3.54 31.24
C GLU A 377 2.58 3.07 31.72
N GLN A 378 1.75 3.99 32.22
CA GLN A 378 0.39 3.66 32.67
C GLN A 378 -0.49 3.19 31.51
N LEU A 379 -0.33 3.82 30.34
CA LEU A 379 -1.08 3.50 29.13
C LEU A 379 -0.73 2.11 28.59
N ILE A 380 0.56 1.75 28.47
CA ILE A 380 0.95 0.39 28.06
C ILE A 380 0.44 -0.66 29.04
N GLN A 381 0.48 -0.39 30.35
CA GLN A 381 0.00 -1.33 31.35
C GLN A 381 -1.52 -1.52 31.24
N THR A 382 -2.25 -0.43 31.00
CA THR A 382 -3.71 -0.47 30.80
C THR A 382 -4.08 -1.33 29.59
N VAL A 383 -3.43 -1.08 28.43
CA VAL A 383 -3.70 -1.83 27.21
C VAL A 383 -3.23 -3.28 27.32
N ALA A 384 -2.01 -3.54 27.79
CA ALA A 384 -1.48 -4.90 27.93
C ALA A 384 -2.28 -5.76 28.92
N ASN A 385 -2.86 -5.15 29.96
CA ASN A 385 -3.76 -5.85 30.87
C ASN A 385 -5.13 -6.16 30.25
N SER A 386 -5.55 -5.40 29.23
CA SER A 386 -6.79 -5.68 28.48
C SER A 386 -6.65 -6.82 27.48
N PHE A 387 -5.42 -7.24 27.16
CA PHE A 387 -5.18 -8.33 26.21
C PHE A 387 -5.80 -9.64 26.68
N GLN A 388 -6.65 -10.19 25.83
CA GLN A 388 -7.11 -11.57 25.93
C GLN A 388 -6.72 -12.31 24.66
N PHE A 389 -6.32 -13.57 24.83
CA PHE A 389 -5.79 -14.39 23.75
C PHE A 389 -6.73 -15.57 23.51
N SER A 390 -7.12 -15.72 22.27
CA SER A 390 -7.90 -16.83 21.74
C SER A 390 -7.13 -17.48 20.59
N ARG A 391 -7.64 -18.60 20.06
CA ARG A 391 -7.02 -19.25 18.91
C ARG A 391 -7.26 -18.40 17.64
N PRO A 392 -6.21 -18.06 16.87
CA PRO A 392 -6.33 -17.48 15.54
C PRO A 392 -7.33 -18.21 14.64
N GLN A 393 -8.13 -17.47 13.87
CA GLN A 393 -8.85 -18.03 12.72
C GLN A 393 -7.82 -18.40 11.64
N ASN A 394 -7.96 -19.62 11.12
CA ASN A 394 -6.82 -20.46 10.73
C ASN A 394 -6.29 -20.22 9.30
N GLU A 395 -6.23 -18.98 8.81
CA GLU A 395 -5.73 -18.69 7.45
C GLU A 395 -4.24 -18.97 7.29
N VAL A 396 -3.42 -18.69 8.30
CA VAL A 396 -1.98 -19.02 8.29
C VAL A 396 -1.74 -20.51 8.03
N ALA A 397 -2.49 -21.38 8.68
CA ALA A 397 -2.34 -22.82 8.49
C ALA A 397 -2.75 -23.26 7.07
N GLN A 398 -3.62 -22.51 6.38
CA GLN A 398 -3.92 -22.74 4.98
C GLN A 398 -2.77 -22.28 4.09
N TRP A 399 -2.24 -21.08 4.34
CA TRP A 399 -1.08 -20.55 3.64
C TRP A 399 0.16 -21.43 3.79
N GLN A 400 0.45 -21.89 5.00
CA GLN A 400 1.56 -22.80 5.26
C GLN A 400 1.43 -24.09 4.45
N LYS A 401 0.22 -24.67 4.37
CA LYS A 401 -0.03 -25.84 3.51
C LYS A 401 0.17 -25.55 2.03
N LYS A 402 -0.10 -24.33 1.58
CA LYS A 402 0.11 -23.91 0.19
C LYS A 402 1.59 -23.74 -0.14
N LEU A 403 2.41 -23.24 0.78
CA LEU A 403 3.84 -23.01 0.55
C LEU A 403 4.71 -24.27 0.70
N VAL A 404 4.27 -25.26 1.48
CA VAL A 404 5.06 -26.49 1.67
C VAL A 404 5.30 -27.22 0.34
N GLY A 405 6.57 -27.45 0.01
CA GLY A 405 7.02 -28.13 -1.21
C GLY A 405 6.97 -27.25 -2.46
N ILE A 406 6.86 -25.93 -2.31
CA ILE A 406 6.74 -25.00 -3.43
C ILE A 406 8.07 -24.36 -3.79
N HIS A 407 8.28 -24.20 -5.10
CA HIS A 407 9.27 -23.33 -5.71
C HIS A 407 8.58 -22.09 -6.27
N LEU A 408 9.03 -20.91 -5.82
CA LEU A 408 8.61 -19.62 -6.34
C LEU A 408 9.73 -19.06 -7.23
N TYR A 409 9.36 -18.65 -8.44
CA TYR A 409 10.29 -18.06 -9.41
C TYR A 409 9.77 -16.71 -9.90
N ALA A 410 10.63 -15.69 -9.91
CA ALA A 410 10.32 -14.41 -10.53
C ALA A 410 11.57 -13.85 -11.21
N THR A 411 11.46 -13.49 -12.49
CA THR A 411 12.44 -12.65 -13.17
C THR A 411 12.04 -11.20 -12.97
N ARG A 412 12.98 -10.34 -12.57
CA ARG A 412 12.74 -8.91 -12.45
C ARG A 412 13.74 -8.15 -13.29
N ALA A 413 13.27 -7.15 -14.03
CA ALA A 413 14.05 -5.96 -14.34
C ALA A 413 13.62 -4.88 -13.33
N SER A 414 14.55 -4.16 -12.73
CA SER A 414 14.28 -3.02 -11.87
C SER A 414 15.21 -1.87 -12.21
N SER A 415 14.72 -0.65 -12.08
CA SER A 415 15.54 0.56 -12.17
C SER A 415 15.39 1.34 -10.87
N ASP A 416 16.45 1.38 -10.06
CA ASP A 416 16.57 2.22 -8.87
C ASP A 416 17.54 3.37 -9.17
N ILE A 417 17.29 4.59 -8.72
CA ILE A 417 18.30 5.65 -8.79
C ILE A 417 19.06 5.66 -7.47
N THR A 418 20.38 5.43 -7.53
CA THR A 418 21.26 5.60 -6.37
C THR A 418 21.79 7.04 -6.37
N SER A 419 21.30 7.85 -5.43
CA SER A 419 21.90 9.14 -5.11
C SER A 419 22.89 8.97 -3.97
N THR A 420 24.19 9.01 -4.26
CA THR A 420 25.21 9.27 -3.24
C THR A 420 25.49 10.78 -3.21
N PRO A 421 26.00 11.35 -2.09
CA PRO A 421 26.29 12.79 -2.01
C PRO A 421 27.23 13.34 -3.10
N SER A 422 27.91 12.46 -3.84
CA SER A 422 28.85 12.80 -4.92
C SER A 422 28.43 12.30 -6.31
N THR A 423 27.32 11.57 -6.44
CA THR A 423 26.96 10.92 -7.72
C THR A 423 25.45 10.66 -7.79
N LEU A 424 24.80 11.25 -8.79
CA LEU A 424 23.47 10.84 -9.25
C LEU A 424 23.66 9.76 -10.31
N GLY A 425 23.15 8.56 -10.04
CA GLY A 425 23.25 7.42 -10.95
C GLY A 425 21.93 6.66 -11.02
N SER A 426 21.34 6.50 -12.20
CA SER A 426 20.25 5.52 -12.40
C SER A 426 20.87 4.13 -12.49
N GLN A 427 20.48 3.23 -11.58
CA GLN A 427 20.84 1.81 -11.46
C GLN A 427 19.73 0.92 -12.04
N ALA A 428 19.89 0.43 -13.27
CA ALA A 428 19.06 -0.69 -13.74
C ALA A 428 19.64 -2.03 -13.28
N SER A 429 18.82 -3.04 -13.06
CA SER A 429 19.15 -4.37 -12.53
C SER A 429 18.16 -5.41 -13.05
N GLN A 430 18.62 -6.40 -13.81
CA GLN A 430 17.82 -7.60 -14.09
C GLN A 430 18.31 -8.74 -13.21
N GLY A 431 17.44 -9.49 -12.54
CA GLY A 431 17.83 -10.66 -11.75
C GLY A 431 16.68 -11.63 -11.52
N ASP A 432 17.04 -12.89 -11.27
CA ASP A 432 16.08 -13.96 -10.98
C ASP A 432 16.02 -14.21 -9.48
N TYR A 433 14.81 -14.21 -8.93
CA TYR A 433 14.52 -14.52 -7.54
C TYR A 433 13.89 -15.91 -7.44
N GLN A 434 14.49 -16.76 -6.63
CA GLN A 434 14.00 -18.13 -6.42
C GLN A 434 13.88 -18.42 -4.94
N TYR A 435 12.73 -18.95 -4.53
CA TYR A 435 12.52 -19.47 -3.18
C TYR A 435 12.01 -20.91 -3.24
N ASP A 436 12.65 -21.79 -2.49
CA ASP A 436 12.17 -23.15 -2.24
C ASP A 436 11.74 -23.26 -0.77
N PHE A 437 10.48 -23.63 -0.52
CA PHE A 437 9.92 -23.78 0.82
C PHE A 437 9.64 -25.26 1.11
N CYS A 438 10.39 -25.85 2.04
CA CYS A 438 10.30 -27.28 2.33
C CYS A 438 9.34 -27.60 3.48
N SER A 439 8.88 -28.87 3.51
CA SER A 439 7.90 -29.35 4.49
C SER A 439 8.39 -29.40 5.94
N ASP A 440 9.71 -29.41 6.13
CA ASP A 440 10.37 -29.36 7.43
C ASP A 440 10.52 -27.94 7.98
N GLY A 441 10.00 -26.92 7.27
CA GLY A 441 10.11 -25.51 7.63
C GLY A 441 11.44 -24.88 7.21
N SER A 442 12.30 -25.59 6.48
CA SER A 442 13.48 -24.99 5.87
C SER A 442 13.14 -24.26 4.56
N PHE A 443 13.90 -23.22 4.24
CA PHE A 443 13.83 -22.57 2.94
C PHE A 443 15.23 -22.43 2.33
N LYS A 444 15.26 -22.28 1.01
CA LYS A 444 16.43 -21.84 0.26
C LYS A 444 16.04 -20.68 -0.64
N HIS A 445 16.80 -19.61 -0.57
CA HIS A 445 16.72 -18.49 -1.50
C HIS A 445 17.96 -18.48 -2.38
N SER A 446 17.76 -18.33 -3.68
CA SER A 446 18.85 -18.02 -4.60
C SER A 446 18.47 -16.85 -5.48
N TYR A 447 19.45 -15.97 -5.63
CA TYR A 447 19.38 -14.82 -6.50
C TYR A 447 20.52 -14.89 -7.50
N SER A 448 20.21 -14.92 -8.78
CA SER A 448 21.22 -15.00 -9.85
C SER A 448 21.29 -13.72 -10.68
N ASP A 449 22.55 -13.30 -10.83
CA ASP A 449 23.15 -12.18 -11.56
C ASP A 449 22.31 -10.93 -11.82
N VAL A 450 22.81 -9.83 -11.26
CA VAL A 450 22.33 -8.47 -11.52
C VAL A 450 23.22 -7.77 -12.53
N ALA A 451 22.69 -7.44 -13.69
CA ALA A 451 23.34 -6.46 -14.55
C ALA A 451 23.07 -5.06 -13.99
N TYR A 452 24.05 -4.43 -13.32
CA TYR A 452 23.92 -3.05 -12.87
C TYR A 452 24.28 -2.07 -13.98
N TYR A 453 23.42 -1.12 -14.29
CA TYR A 453 23.72 -0.04 -15.23
C TYR A 453 23.70 1.28 -14.47
N SER A 454 24.78 2.06 -14.42
CA SER A 454 24.80 3.37 -13.75
C SER A 454 24.90 4.49 -14.79
N VAL A 455 23.88 5.35 -14.92
CA VAL A 455 23.99 6.57 -15.74
C VAL A 455 24.46 7.72 -14.85
N MET A 456 25.76 8.05 -14.89
CA MET A 456 26.31 9.16 -14.09
C MET A 456 26.19 10.50 -14.82
N ASP A 457 25.55 11.50 -14.19
CA ASP A 457 25.62 12.89 -14.66
C ASP A 457 26.99 13.49 -14.30
N SER A 458 27.84 13.64 -15.31
CA SER A 458 29.14 14.31 -15.21
C SER A 458 28.96 15.82 -15.44
N THR A 459 28.38 16.53 -14.47
CA THR A 459 28.31 18.01 -14.50
C THR A 459 29.69 18.70 -14.49
N GLN A 460 30.80 17.96 -14.32
CA GLN A 460 32.15 18.53 -14.25
C GLN A 460 32.87 18.70 -15.58
N ASN A 461 32.33 18.25 -16.71
CA ASN A 461 32.95 18.45 -18.02
C ASN A 461 31.94 19.03 -19.03
N GLU A 462 32.25 20.18 -19.63
CA GLU A 462 31.43 20.91 -20.62
C GLU A 462 31.20 20.14 -21.96
N ALA A 463 31.41 18.82 -21.99
CA ALA A 463 31.40 18.01 -23.21
C ALA A 463 30.62 16.70 -23.04
N GLY A 464 29.30 16.80 -22.85
CA GLY A 464 28.33 15.71 -23.09
C GLY A 464 28.07 14.75 -21.92
N TYR A 465 26.85 14.21 -21.91
CA TYR A 465 26.45 13.09 -21.06
C TYR A 465 27.20 11.82 -21.51
N TYR A 466 27.84 11.10 -20.59
CA TYR A 466 28.43 9.78 -20.85
C TYR A 466 27.70 8.75 -20.00
N MET A 467 27.08 7.73 -20.59
CA MET A 467 26.58 6.60 -19.81
C MET A 467 27.75 5.66 -19.56
N THR A 468 28.04 5.36 -18.30
CA THR A 468 29.06 4.38 -17.94
C THR A 468 28.38 3.13 -17.41
N ALA A 469 28.10 2.18 -18.30
CA ALA A 469 27.65 0.85 -17.88
C ALA A 469 28.80 0.15 -17.12
N SER A 470 28.57 -0.19 -15.86
CA SER A 470 29.52 -0.97 -15.06
C SER A 470 28.91 -2.32 -14.75
N TYR A 471 29.31 -3.33 -15.53
CA TYR A 471 28.82 -4.69 -15.35
C TYR A 471 29.47 -5.32 -14.11
N LYS A 472 28.65 -5.63 -13.10
CA LYS A 472 29.05 -6.45 -11.96
C LYS A 472 28.12 -7.66 -11.88
N SER A 473 28.47 -8.74 -12.60
CA SER A 473 27.90 -10.06 -12.32
C SER A 473 28.37 -10.53 -10.95
N GLY A 474 27.43 -10.75 -10.06
CA GLY A 474 27.65 -11.41 -8.79
C GLY A 474 26.33 -12.02 -8.34
N SER A 475 26.37 -13.26 -7.87
CA SER A 475 25.28 -13.83 -7.09
C SER A 475 25.24 -13.10 -5.74
N GLU A 476 24.47 -12.02 -5.65
CA GLU A 476 24.22 -11.39 -4.37
C GLU A 476 23.32 -12.31 -3.52
N GLY A 477 23.96 -13.10 -2.65
CA GLY A 477 23.31 -13.73 -1.51
C GLY A 477 22.35 -14.87 -1.83
N SER A 478 22.88 -16.07 -2.10
CA SER A 478 22.12 -17.28 -1.79
C SER A 478 22.13 -17.48 -0.28
N TYR A 479 20.98 -17.58 0.35
CA TYR A 479 20.87 -17.89 1.77
C TYR A 479 19.83 -18.97 2.00
N GLN A 480 19.97 -19.69 3.09
CA GLN A 480 19.07 -20.75 3.50
C GLN A 480 18.76 -20.60 4.98
N GLY A 481 17.67 -21.19 5.44
CA GLY A 481 17.22 -20.93 6.79
C GLY A 481 15.93 -21.63 7.13
N THR A 482 15.22 -21.07 8.10
CA THR A 482 13.87 -21.49 8.45
C THR A 482 12.86 -20.42 8.06
N TRP A 483 11.66 -20.84 7.71
CA TRP A 483 10.59 -19.93 7.40
C TRP A 483 9.40 -20.16 8.32
N THR A 484 8.70 -19.07 8.64
CA THR A 484 7.45 -19.10 9.40
C THR A 484 6.46 -18.13 8.77
N LEU A 485 5.17 -18.44 8.86
CA LEU A 485 4.10 -17.52 8.52
C LEU A 485 3.39 -17.07 9.78
N ILE A 486 3.08 -15.79 9.84
CA ILE A 486 2.22 -15.18 10.84
C ILE A 486 1.09 -14.42 10.13
N SER A 487 -0.07 -14.27 10.78
CA SER A 487 -1.10 -13.31 10.38
C SER A 487 -0.98 -12.09 11.26
N MET A 488 -1.05 -10.92 10.63
CA MET A 488 -1.14 -9.63 11.30
C MET A 488 -2.58 -9.30 11.70
N LEU A 489 -2.79 -8.18 12.39
CA LEU A 489 -4.10 -7.75 12.93
C LEU A 489 -5.27 -7.83 11.95
N MET A 490 -5.03 -7.55 10.67
CA MET A 490 -6.06 -7.53 9.63
C MET A 490 -6.06 -8.75 8.70
N GLY A 491 -5.28 -9.78 9.02
CA GLY A 491 -5.30 -11.05 8.30
C GLY A 491 -4.19 -11.20 7.26
N ASN A 492 -3.54 -10.10 6.87
CA ASN A 492 -2.41 -10.14 5.94
C ASN A 492 -1.34 -11.12 6.46
N PRO A 493 -1.00 -12.16 5.68
CA PRO A 493 0.06 -13.07 6.06
C PRO A 493 1.41 -12.37 5.86
N LEU A 494 2.29 -12.54 6.84
CA LEU A 494 3.68 -12.11 6.78
C LEU A 494 4.56 -13.36 6.83
N LEU A 495 5.38 -13.52 5.81
CA LEU A 495 6.42 -14.54 5.71
C LEU A 495 7.68 -14.02 6.38
N ILE A 496 8.16 -14.77 7.37
CA ILE A 496 9.39 -14.51 8.10
C ILE A 496 10.41 -15.55 7.67
N LEU A 497 11.55 -15.10 7.15
CA LEU A 497 12.68 -15.94 6.76
C LEU A 497 13.84 -15.68 7.71
N GLU A 498 14.24 -16.68 8.47
CA GLU A 498 15.39 -16.62 9.37
C GLU A 498 16.57 -17.38 8.75
N SER A 499 17.54 -16.64 8.21
CA SER A 499 18.74 -17.21 7.59
C SER A 499 19.65 -17.84 8.63
N THR A 500 20.29 -18.96 8.28
CA THR A 500 21.35 -19.58 9.08
C THR A 500 22.57 -18.67 9.28
N GLU A 501 22.70 -17.61 8.47
CA GLU A 501 23.74 -16.60 8.57
C GLU A 501 23.39 -15.45 9.53
N GLY A 502 22.19 -15.49 10.15
CA GLY A 502 21.77 -14.53 11.17
C GLY A 502 20.93 -13.35 10.65
N GLY A 503 20.48 -13.38 9.40
CA GLY A 503 19.55 -12.38 8.85
C GLY A 503 18.07 -12.79 9.04
N ILE A 504 17.20 -11.81 9.29
CA ILE A 504 15.74 -11.99 9.31
C ILE A 504 15.15 -11.16 8.18
N PHE A 505 14.33 -11.77 7.33
CA PHE A 505 13.64 -11.12 6.23
C PHE A 505 12.13 -11.23 6.43
N LEU A 506 11.41 -10.13 6.21
CA LEU A 506 9.98 -10.04 6.39
C LEU A 506 9.36 -9.70 5.03
N HIS A 507 8.43 -10.53 4.58
CA HIS A 507 7.78 -10.37 3.30
C HIS A 507 6.27 -10.47 3.43
N TYR A 508 5.55 -9.51 2.87
CA TYR A 508 4.10 -9.62 2.72
C TYR A 508 3.78 -10.55 1.56
N ILE A 509 2.79 -11.42 1.76
CA ILE A 509 2.42 -12.43 0.78
C ILE A 509 0.95 -12.31 0.44
N GLU A 510 0.62 -12.39 -0.84
CA GLU A 510 -0.75 -12.40 -1.34
C GLU A 510 -0.94 -13.50 -2.39
N GLU A 511 -2.15 -14.04 -2.47
CA GLU A 511 -2.48 -15.05 -3.48
C GLU A 511 -3.03 -14.33 -4.70
N THR A 512 -2.54 -14.70 -5.87
CA THR A 512 -3.12 -14.24 -7.12
C THR A 512 -3.69 -15.43 -7.87
N THR A 513 -4.49 -15.14 -8.89
CA THR A 513 -4.96 -16.14 -9.84
C THR A 513 -3.84 -16.75 -10.68
N GLU A 514 -2.67 -16.11 -10.72
CA GLU A 514 -1.53 -16.47 -11.56
C GLU A 514 -0.33 -17.00 -10.75
N GLY A 515 -0.39 -16.97 -9.42
CA GLY A 515 0.70 -17.37 -8.55
C GLY A 515 0.62 -16.74 -7.16
N ALA A 516 1.74 -16.15 -6.73
CA ALA A 516 1.83 -15.43 -5.46
C ALA A 516 2.45 -14.05 -5.66
N LEU A 517 2.01 -13.06 -4.90
CA LEU A 517 2.73 -11.79 -4.75
C LEU A 517 3.56 -11.85 -3.48
N ILE A 518 4.83 -11.48 -3.55
CA ILE A 518 5.69 -11.26 -2.39
C ILE A 518 6.24 -9.84 -2.48
N ASP A 519 5.88 -8.99 -1.52
CA ASP A 519 6.18 -7.55 -1.51
C ASP A 519 5.81 -6.87 -2.85
N GLY A 520 4.64 -7.20 -3.39
CA GLY A 520 4.13 -6.68 -4.67
C GLY A 520 4.76 -7.30 -5.92
N ARG A 521 5.72 -8.23 -5.79
CA ARG A 521 6.33 -8.93 -6.93
C ARG A 521 5.60 -10.23 -7.23
N HIS A 522 5.25 -10.45 -8.50
CA HIS A 522 4.61 -11.69 -8.94
C HIS A 522 5.63 -12.83 -9.04
N PHE A 523 5.29 -13.98 -8.48
CA PHE A 523 6.05 -15.22 -8.56
C PHE A 523 5.23 -16.30 -9.24
N GLU A 524 5.84 -16.96 -10.22
CA GLU A 524 5.36 -18.24 -10.72
C GLU A 524 5.52 -19.31 -9.64
N VAL A 525 4.50 -20.16 -9.51
CA VAL A 525 4.41 -21.18 -8.46
C VAL A 525 4.55 -22.56 -9.10
N SER A 526 5.51 -23.36 -8.63
CA SER A 526 5.72 -24.75 -9.08
C SER A 526 6.13 -25.65 -7.91
N SER A 527 6.28 -26.96 -8.14
CA SER A 527 6.77 -27.89 -7.11
C SER A 527 8.30 -27.80 -7.00
N SER A 528 8.83 -27.68 -5.78
CA SER A 528 10.26 -27.68 -5.54
C SER A 528 10.86 -29.08 -5.64
N GLN A 529 11.91 -29.24 -6.46
CA GLN A 529 12.71 -30.47 -6.54
C GLN A 529 13.76 -30.58 -5.41
N LEU A 530 13.95 -29.50 -4.65
CA LEU A 530 14.93 -29.48 -3.55
C LEU A 530 14.32 -29.95 -2.22
N CYS A 531 13.00 -30.06 -2.15
CA CYS A 531 12.25 -30.41 -0.95
C CYS A 531 11.73 -31.86 -0.92
N ASP A 532 12.16 -32.69 -1.89
CA ASP A 532 11.79 -34.11 -2.04
C ASP A 532 12.58 -35.08 -1.12
#